data_AF-A0A840MR60-F1
#
_entry.id   AF-A0A840MR60-F1
#
_cell.length_a   1.000
_cell.length_b   1.000
_cell.length_c   1.000
_cell.angle_alpha   90.00
_cell.angle_beta   90.00
_cell.angle_gamma   90.00
#
_symmetry.space_group_name_H-M   'P 1'
#
loop_
_entity.id
_entity.type
_entity.pdbx_description
1 polymer ?
#
loop_
_entity_poly.entity_id
_entity_poly.type
_entity_poly.pdbx_seq_one_letter_code
_entity_poly.pdbx_strand_id
1 'polypeptide(L)'
;MKDVYLKFAGKFKIDGEARDKDHDKWLEIESWSHMIRQPKSATASSAGGHTAERCEHGDMVFVKDLDQTSPKLWEACSAGHTFDEVTIDFMRADGANRVKYLEIKLKHVLISSVTPSVANEGIPSETFALKYAAIQWTYTAQGVEGGAKGNTNGAWSLAKNTNQYTV
;
A
#
# COMPACT_ATOMS: atom_id res chain seq x y z
N MET A 1 -11.99 -10.21 -12.22
CA MET A 1 -12.40 -9.54 -10.97
C MET A 1 -11.11 -9.03 -10.36
N LYS A 2 -10.95 -7.72 -10.19
CA LYS A 2 -9.69 -7.17 -9.64
C LYS A 2 -9.67 -7.46 -8.15
N ASP A 3 -8.53 -7.96 -7.67
CA ASP A 3 -8.40 -8.50 -6.32
C ASP A 3 -7.70 -7.51 -5.37
N VAL A 4 -7.35 -6.31 -5.82
CA VAL A 4 -6.66 -5.32 -5.00
C VAL A 4 -7.36 -3.97 -5.10
N TYR A 5 -7.66 -3.38 -3.95
CA TYR A 5 -8.33 -2.09 -3.85
C TYR A 5 -7.49 -1.13 -3.00
N LEU A 6 -7.48 0.15 -3.37
CA LEU A 6 -6.75 1.19 -2.65
C LEU A 6 -7.62 2.42 -2.40
N LYS A 7 -7.54 2.98 -1.19
CA LYS A 7 -8.26 4.21 -0.82
C LYS A 7 -7.35 5.22 -0.14
N PHE A 8 -7.45 6.47 -0.60
CA PHE A 8 -6.84 7.63 0.05
C PHE A 8 -7.80 8.26 1.06
N ALA A 9 -7.31 8.53 2.26
CA ALA A 9 -8.00 9.31 3.27
C ALA A 9 -7.18 10.56 3.60
N GLY A 10 -7.77 11.73 3.36
CA GLY A 10 -7.14 13.01 3.67
C GLY A 10 -7.99 14.19 3.21
N LYS A 11 -7.40 15.38 3.26
CA LYS A 11 -8.03 16.63 2.81
C LYS A 11 -8.24 16.65 1.29
N PHE A 12 -7.23 16.26 0.52
CA PHE A 12 -7.35 16.09 -0.93
C PHE A 12 -8.09 14.79 -1.22
N LYS A 13 -9.10 14.84 -2.09
CA LYS A 13 -9.97 13.68 -2.38
C LYS A 13 -9.58 13.03 -3.70
N ILE A 14 -9.42 11.71 -3.65
CA ILE A 14 -9.21 10.84 -4.80
C ILE A 14 -10.23 9.70 -4.66
N ASP A 15 -11.40 9.91 -5.25
CA ASP A 15 -12.49 8.92 -5.25
C ASP A 15 -12.42 8.11 -6.55
N GLY A 16 -12.26 6.79 -6.41
CA GLY A 16 -12.13 5.85 -7.52
C GLY A 16 -13.44 5.47 -8.21
N GLU A 17 -13.34 4.51 -9.12
CA GLU A 17 -14.47 4.03 -9.95
C GLU A 17 -14.99 2.65 -9.55
N ALA A 18 -14.35 1.99 -8.57
CA ALA A 18 -14.79 0.67 -8.13
C ALA A 18 -16.27 0.71 -7.72
N ARG A 19 -17.04 -0.21 -8.30
CA ARG A 19 -18.47 -0.44 -7.96
C ARG A 19 -18.65 -1.66 -7.08
N ASP A 20 -17.54 -2.13 -6.54
CA ASP A 20 -17.52 -3.24 -5.64
C ASP A 20 -18.25 -2.91 -4.35
N LYS A 21 -19.12 -3.81 -3.87
CA LYS A 21 -19.98 -3.54 -2.70
C LYS A 21 -19.19 -3.15 -1.44
N ASP A 22 -18.02 -3.75 -1.24
CA ASP A 22 -17.20 -3.53 -0.05
C ASP A 22 -16.12 -2.46 -0.26
N HIS A 23 -15.90 -2.04 -1.51
CA HIS A 23 -14.87 -1.07 -1.92
C HIS A 23 -15.44 0.01 -2.85
N ASP A 24 -16.65 0.50 -2.59
CA ASP A 24 -17.29 1.53 -3.40
C ASP A 24 -16.43 2.79 -3.46
N LYS A 25 -16.11 3.24 -4.68
CA LYS A 25 -15.24 4.38 -5.00
C LYS A 25 -13.80 4.23 -4.52
N TRP A 26 -13.30 3.00 -4.37
CA TRP A 26 -11.88 2.76 -4.22
C TRP A 26 -11.22 2.71 -5.60
N LEU A 27 -9.90 2.87 -5.64
CA LEU A 27 -9.11 2.60 -6.84
C LEU A 27 -8.95 1.09 -6.96
N GLU A 28 -9.10 0.57 -8.18
CA GLU A 28 -8.79 -0.82 -8.47
C GLU A 28 -7.34 -0.93 -8.96
N ILE A 29 -6.58 -1.84 -8.36
CA ILE A 29 -5.15 -1.99 -8.58
C ILE A 29 -4.88 -3.32 -9.29
N GLU A 30 -3.99 -3.31 -10.28
CA GLU A 30 -3.58 -4.49 -11.03
C GLU A 30 -2.40 -5.21 -10.37
N SER A 31 -1.41 -4.45 -9.88
CA SER A 31 -0.23 -5.02 -9.24
C SER A 31 0.34 -4.11 -8.17
N TRP A 32 1.11 -4.71 -7.26
CA TRP A 32 1.80 -4.04 -6.18
C TRP A 32 3.19 -4.67 -5.97
N SER A 33 4.17 -3.83 -5.63
CA SER A 33 5.48 -4.27 -5.17
C SER A 33 6.03 -3.34 -4.09
N HIS A 34 6.87 -3.87 -3.22
CA HIS A 34 7.50 -3.12 -2.12
C HIS A 34 8.84 -3.76 -1.73
N MET A 35 9.81 -2.94 -1.34
CA MET A 35 11.12 -3.38 -0.88
C MET A 35 11.36 -2.94 0.56
N ILE A 36 11.82 -3.85 1.40
CA ILE A 36 12.25 -3.57 2.78
C ILE A 36 13.67 -4.10 2.94
N ARG A 37 14.62 -3.23 3.32
CA ARG A 37 16.04 -3.57 3.48
C ARG A 37 16.53 -3.16 4.86
N GLN A 38 17.10 -4.13 5.57
CA GLN A 38 17.83 -3.88 6.81
C GLN A 38 19.33 -3.91 6.51
N PRO A 39 20.03 -2.77 6.46
CA PRO A 39 21.45 -2.73 6.12
C PRO A 39 22.39 -3.26 7.22
N LYS A 40 21.88 -3.54 8.44
CA LYS A 40 22.68 -3.94 9.62
C LYS A 40 23.91 -4.79 9.27
N SER A 41 25.09 -4.22 9.52
CA SER A 41 26.37 -4.93 9.38
C SER A 41 26.38 -6.28 10.13
N ALA A 42 26.77 -7.35 9.42
CA ALA A 42 26.89 -8.70 9.97
C ALA A 42 28.17 -8.92 10.79
N THR A 43 29.18 -8.05 10.66
CA THR A 43 30.50 -8.18 11.32
C THR A 43 30.74 -7.15 12.42
N ALA A 44 30.02 -6.03 12.41
CA ALA A 44 30.04 -5.07 13.50
C ALA A 44 29.04 -5.51 14.59
N SER A 45 29.54 -6.24 15.59
CA SER A 45 28.84 -6.30 16.88
C SER A 45 28.98 -4.93 17.52
N SER A 46 27.92 -4.11 17.48
CA SER A 46 27.89 -2.93 18.33
C SER A 46 28.13 -3.43 19.75
N ALA A 47 29.22 -3.03 20.40
CA ALA A 47 29.57 -3.44 21.76
C ALA A 47 28.55 -2.94 22.82
N GLY A 48 27.40 -2.43 22.38
CA GLY A 48 26.18 -2.13 23.13
C GLY A 48 24.94 -2.30 22.22
N GLY A 49 23.73 -2.18 22.79
CA GLY A 49 22.46 -2.47 22.10
C GLY A 49 22.02 -1.49 20.99
N HIS A 50 22.86 -0.53 20.59
CA HIS A 50 22.54 0.46 19.56
C HIS A 50 23.15 0.08 18.21
N THR A 51 22.30 -0.21 17.22
CA THR A 51 22.71 -0.29 15.81
C THR A 51 22.75 1.11 15.19
N ALA A 52 23.82 1.45 14.46
CA ALA A 52 23.95 2.76 13.81
C ALA A 52 22.95 2.95 12.64
N GLU A 53 22.51 1.85 12.03
CA GLU A 53 21.67 1.87 10.84
C GLU A 53 20.19 1.61 11.17
N ARG A 54 19.30 2.05 10.27
CA ARG A 54 17.84 1.89 10.37
C ARG A 54 17.32 1.13 9.15
N CYS A 55 16.13 0.55 9.30
CA CYS A 55 15.46 -0.11 8.18
C CYS A 55 15.11 0.91 7.08
N GLU A 56 15.37 0.55 5.84
CA GLU A 56 15.01 1.30 4.65
C GLU A 56 13.80 0.65 4.00
N HIS A 57 12.74 1.43 3.79
CA HIS A 57 11.62 1.00 2.97
C HIS A 57 11.73 1.75 1.64
N GLY A 58 11.72 0.99 0.55
CA GLY A 58 11.51 1.56 -0.77
C GLY A 58 10.08 2.05 -0.92
N ASP A 59 9.81 2.84 -1.96
CA ASP A 59 8.45 3.28 -2.24
C ASP A 59 7.57 2.06 -2.57
N MET A 60 6.29 2.13 -2.21
CA MET A 60 5.31 1.12 -2.65
C MET A 60 4.86 1.46 -4.06
N VAL A 61 5.09 0.56 -5.00
CA VAL A 61 4.78 0.79 -6.41
C VAL A 61 3.54 0.01 -6.79
N PHE A 62 2.60 0.71 -7.43
CA PHE A 62 1.31 0.19 -7.85
C PHE A 62 1.12 0.43 -9.35
N VAL A 63 0.39 -0.47 -10.00
CA VAL A 63 -0.07 -0.31 -11.39
C VAL A 63 -1.60 -0.34 -11.41
N LYS A 64 -2.21 0.57 -12.17
CA LYS A 64 -3.65 0.61 -12.45
C LYS A 64 -3.91 1.05 -13.89
N ASP A 65 -5.10 0.74 -14.39
CA ASP A 65 -5.61 1.34 -15.64
C ASP A 65 -5.76 2.86 -15.49
N LEU A 66 -5.67 3.62 -16.59
CA LEU A 66 -6.08 5.02 -16.58
C LEU A 66 -7.60 5.13 -16.35
N ASP A 67 -8.00 6.00 -15.42
CA ASP A 67 -9.40 6.22 -15.04
C ASP A 67 -9.59 7.68 -14.55
N GLN A 68 -10.78 8.03 -14.01
CA GLN A 68 -11.04 9.38 -13.50
C GLN A 68 -10.08 9.84 -12.38
N THR A 69 -9.39 8.90 -11.71
CA THR A 69 -8.43 9.23 -10.64
C THR A 69 -7.07 9.64 -11.18
N SER A 70 -6.74 9.32 -12.43
CA SER A 70 -5.42 9.60 -13.00
C SER A 70 -5.05 11.09 -12.90
N PRO A 71 -5.88 12.06 -13.36
CA PRO A 71 -5.54 13.48 -13.21
C PRO A 71 -5.38 13.92 -11.76
N LYS A 72 -6.12 13.29 -10.83
CA LYS A 72 -6.04 13.58 -9.39
C LYS A 72 -4.75 13.05 -8.77
N LEU A 73 -4.28 11.88 -9.19
CA LEU A 73 -2.97 11.35 -8.82
C LEU A 73 -1.86 12.26 -9.34
N TRP A 74 -1.97 12.73 -10.59
CA TRP A 74 -0.98 13.63 -11.19
C TRP A 74 -0.92 14.99 -10.47
N GLU A 75 -2.08 15.57 -10.15
CA GLU A 75 -2.22 16.80 -9.37
C GLU A 75 -1.61 16.62 -7.96
N ALA A 76 -1.99 15.57 -7.25
CA ALA A 76 -1.49 15.29 -5.90
C ALA A 76 0.02 15.04 -5.86
N CYS A 77 0.56 14.32 -6.86
CA CYS A 77 2.00 14.13 -7.01
C CYS A 77 2.71 15.48 -7.28
N SER A 78 2.18 16.29 -8.20
CA SER A 78 2.77 17.58 -8.58
C SER A 78 2.74 18.59 -7.42
N ALA A 79 1.66 18.60 -6.65
CA ALA A 79 1.47 19.52 -5.52
C ALA A 79 2.13 19.03 -4.22
N GLY A 80 2.60 17.78 -4.17
CA GLY A 80 3.12 17.16 -2.95
C GLY A 80 2.05 17.03 -1.86
N HIS A 81 0.79 16.75 -2.24
CA HIS A 81 -0.28 16.57 -1.27
C HIS A 81 -0.01 15.37 -0.35
N THR A 82 -0.26 15.57 0.94
CA THR A 82 -0.20 14.51 1.95
C THR A 82 -1.58 13.98 2.28
N PHE A 83 -1.65 12.68 2.51
CA PHE A 83 -2.83 11.95 2.96
C PHE A 83 -2.59 11.44 4.38
N ASP A 84 -3.62 11.52 5.22
CA ASP A 84 -3.53 11.08 6.61
C ASP A 84 -3.33 9.57 6.67
N GLU A 85 -4.09 8.84 5.84
CA GLU A 85 -4.03 7.38 5.73
C GLU A 85 -4.26 6.92 4.29
N VAL A 86 -3.57 5.85 3.88
CA VAL A 86 -3.92 5.08 2.67
C VAL A 86 -4.13 3.63 3.08
N THR A 87 -5.27 3.06 2.70
CA THR A 87 -5.59 1.64 2.95
C THR A 87 -5.55 0.87 1.65
N ILE A 88 -4.89 -0.30 1.68
CA ILE A 88 -4.82 -1.24 0.56
C ILE A 88 -5.35 -2.59 1.04
N ASP A 89 -6.38 -3.09 0.34
CA ASP A 89 -7.03 -4.35 0.62
C ASP A 89 -6.75 -5.34 -0.51
N PHE A 90 -6.21 -6.50 -0.14
CA PHE A 90 -5.95 -7.62 -1.04
C PHE A 90 -6.96 -8.73 -0.76
N MET A 91 -7.70 -9.07 -1.79
CA MET A 91 -8.77 -10.04 -1.82
C MET A 91 -8.28 -11.32 -2.49
N ARG A 92 -8.86 -12.46 -2.08
CA ARG A 92 -8.72 -13.70 -2.82
C ARG A 92 -10.01 -14.51 -2.72
N ALA A 93 -10.20 -15.42 -3.67
CA ALA A 93 -11.34 -16.33 -3.66
C ALA A 93 -11.36 -17.23 -2.42
N ASP A 94 -12.56 -17.51 -1.91
CA ASP A 94 -12.86 -18.41 -0.79
C ASP A 94 -14.17 -19.16 -1.09
N GLY A 95 -14.08 -20.14 -2.00
CA GLY A 95 -15.25 -20.82 -2.55
C GLY A 95 -16.16 -19.85 -3.32
N ALA A 96 -17.40 -19.67 -2.86
CA ALA A 96 -18.37 -18.75 -3.45
C ALA A 96 -18.20 -17.29 -2.97
N ASN A 97 -17.38 -17.07 -1.94
CA ASN A 97 -17.10 -15.75 -1.37
C ASN A 97 -15.68 -15.31 -1.71
N ARG A 98 -15.32 -14.11 -1.25
CA ARG A 98 -13.94 -13.64 -1.22
C ARG A 98 -13.57 -13.25 0.21
N VAL A 99 -12.30 -13.42 0.55
CA VAL A 99 -11.76 -12.96 1.82
C VAL A 99 -10.72 -11.88 1.57
N LYS A 100 -10.65 -10.91 2.47
CA LYS A 100 -9.48 -10.04 2.59
C LYS A 100 -8.36 -10.79 3.31
N TYR A 101 -7.34 -11.21 2.57
CA TYR A 101 -6.22 -11.98 3.12
C TYR A 101 -5.07 -11.09 3.59
N LEU A 102 -4.95 -9.87 3.05
CA LEU A 102 -3.95 -8.89 3.45
C LEU A 102 -4.56 -7.49 3.43
N GLU A 103 -4.37 -6.74 4.52
CA GLU A 103 -4.64 -5.31 4.62
C GLU A 103 -3.32 -4.60 4.92
N ILE A 104 -3.03 -3.52 4.18
CA ILE A 104 -1.91 -2.62 4.44
C ILE A 104 -2.47 -1.24 4.71
N LYS A 105 -2.08 -0.64 5.83
CA LYS A 105 -2.40 0.75 6.16
C LYS A 105 -1.13 1.57 6.27
N LEU A 106 -1.11 2.69 5.56
CA LEU A 106 0.00 3.65 5.50
C LEU A 106 -0.43 4.95 6.15
N LYS A 107 0.47 5.63 6.88
CA LYS A 107 0.18 6.87 7.61
C LYS A 107 1.10 7.99 7.14
N HIS A 108 0.55 9.20 7.03
CA HIS A 108 1.22 10.37 6.45
C HIS A 108 1.88 10.04 5.11
N VAL A 109 1.03 9.83 4.12
CA VAL A 109 1.39 9.30 2.80
C VAL A 109 1.49 10.44 1.80
N LEU A 110 2.39 10.32 0.84
CA LEU A 110 2.42 11.17 -0.36
C LEU A 110 2.63 10.29 -1.59
N ILE A 111 2.20 10.78 -2.75
CA ILE A 111 2.48 10.14 -4.03
C ILE A 111 3.86 10.64 -4.48
N SER A 112 4.84 9.73 -4.56
CA SER A 112 6.23 10.07 -4.85
C SER A 112 6.54 10.10 -6.34
N SER A 113 5.78 9.35 -7.16
CA SER A 113 5.85 9.40 -8.61
C SER A 113 4.57 8.90 -9.25
N VAL A 114 4.29 9.37 -10.48
CA VAL A 114 3.28 8.81 -11.38
C VAL A 114 3.85 8.77 -12.79
N THR A 115 3.68 7.64 -13.47
CA THR A 115 4.18 7.35 -14.81
C THR A 115 3.04 6.76 -15.64
N PRO A 116 2.21 7.60 -16.30
CA PRO A 116 1.19 7.12 -17.22
C PRO A 116 1.82 6.64 -18.52
N SER A 117 1.26 5.58 -19.12
CA SER A 117 1.72 4.98 -20.36
C SER A 117 0.55 4.52 -21.23
N VAL A 118 0.68 4.77 -22.53
CA VAL A 118 -0.24 4.28 -23.55
C VAL A 118 0.58 3.46 -24.53
N ALA A 119 0.34 2.16 -24.60
CA ALA A 119 0.92 1.28 -25.60
C ALA A 119 0.05 1.28 -26.88
N ASN A 120 0.60 0.74 -27.98
CA ASN A 120 -0.15 0.61 -29.25
C ASN A 120 -1.36 -0.32 -29.13
N GLU A 121 -1.30 -1.29 -28.22
CA GLU A 121 -2.35 -2.28 -27.92
C GLU A 121 -2.50 -2.42 -26.40
N GLY A 122 -3.68 -2.83 -25.95
CA GLY A 122 -4.00 -2.98 -24.52
C GLY A 122 -4.70 -1.76 -23.92
N ILE A 123 -5.08 -1.88 -22.65
CA ILE A 123 -5.71 -0.79 -21.90
C ILE A 123 -4.59 0.14 -21.42
N PRO A 124 -4.71 1.48 -21.61
CA PRO A 124 -3.78 2.43 -21.03
C PRO A 124 -3.66 2.25 -19.52
N SER A 125 -2.44 2.29 -19.00
CA SER A 125 -2.16 2.10 -17.58
C SER A 125 -1.21 3.17 -17.04
N GLU A 126 -1.14 3.28 -15.73
CA GLU A 126 -0.18 4.12 -15.03
C GLU A 126 0.45 3.38 -13.87
N THR A 127 1.73 3.63 -13.66
CA THR A 127 2.46 3.22 -12.47
C THR A 127 2.56 4.40 -11.52
N PHE A 128 2.16 4.24 -10.26
CA PHE A 128 2.38 5.27 -9.25
C PHE A 128 3.05 4.68 -8.01
N ALA A 129 3.82 5.52 -7.32
CA ALA A 129 4.54 5.12 -6.12
C ALA A 129 4.10 5.93 -4.91
N LEU A 130 4.05 5.28 -3.74
CA LEU A 130 3.69 5.90 -2.47
C LEU A 130 4.88 5.87 -1.49
N LYS A 131 5.05 6.98 -0.79
CA LYS A 131 5.96 7.11 0.35
C LYS A 131 5.18 7.48 1.60
N TYR A 132 5.60 7.00 2.76
CA TYR A 132 4.83 7.09 3.99
C TYR A 132 5.74 7.18 5.23
N ALA A 133 5.18 7.59 6.35
CA ALA A 133 5.91 7.71 7.61
C ALA A 133 5.73 6.49 8.54
N ALA A 134 4.57 5.82 8.49
CA ALA A 134 4.31 4.59 9.25
C ALA A 134 3.44 3.61 8.45
N ILE A 135 3.56 2.33 8.78
CA ILE A 135 2.88 1.22 8.10
C ILE A 135 2.39 0.18 9.10
N GLN A 136 1.23 -0.41 8.80
CA GLN A 136 0.69 -1.58 9.46
C GLN A 136 0.33 -2.63 8.40
N TRP A 137 0.71 -3.87 8.65
CA TRP A 137 0.33 -5.04 7.87
C TRP A 137 -0.56 -5.95 8.72
N THR A 138 -1.67 -6.39 8.15
CA THR A 138 -2.58 -7.34 8.78
C THR A 138 -2.80 -8.48 7.78
N TYR A 139 -2.31 -9.67 8.11
CA TYR A 139 -2.55 -10.88 7.31
C TYR A 139 -3.62 -11.74 7.99
N THR A 140 -4.66 -12.08 7.25
CA THR A 140 -5.74 -12.97 7.71
C THR A 140 -5.50 -14.36 7.15
N ALA A 141 -5.19 -15.31 8.02
CA ALA A 141 -5.04 -16.71 7.58
C ALA A 141 -6.42 -17.28 7.24
N GLN A 142 -6.48 -18.23 6.30
CA GLN A 142 -7.71 -18.99 6.04
C GLN A 142 -7.65 -20.37 6.70
N GLY A 143 -8.80 -20.83 7.17
CA GLY A 143 -9.00 -22.20 7.63
C GLY A 143 -8.99 -23.21 6.49
N VAL A 144 -8.80 -24.49 6.83
CA VAL A 144 -8.80 -25.61 5.87
C VAL A 144 -10.18 -25.78 5.21
N GLU A 145 -11.25 -25.44 5.92
CA GLU A 145 -12.65 -25.50 5.45
C GLU A 145 -13.10 -24.20 4.75
N GLY A 146 -12.19 -23.25 4.53
CA GLY A 146 -12.52 -21.88 4.15
C GLY A 146 -12.78 -20.97 5.36
N GLY A 147 -12.90 -19.67 5.12
CA GLY A 147 -13.13 -18.66 6.16
C GLY A 147 -11.87 -18.20 6.90
N ALA A 148 -11.98 -17.08 7.63
CA ALA A 148 -10.86 -16.46 8.34
C ALA A 148 -10.48 -17.23 9.63
N LYS A 149 -9.19 -17.54 9.80
CA LYS A 149 -8.60 -18.22 10.96
C LYS A 149 -7.55 -17.32 11.62
N GLY A 150 -8.03 -16.28 12.30
CA GLY A 150 -7.18 -15.36 13.05
C GLY A 150 -6.32 -14.46 12.17
N ASN A 151 -5.75 -13.42 12.80
CA ASN A 151 -4.98 -12.39 12.12
C ASN A 151 -3.58 -12.28 12.74
N THR A 152 -2.58 -12.09 11.88
CA THR A 152 -1.22 -11.72 12.28
C THR A 152 -0.99 -10.28 11.90
N ASN A 153 -0.59 -9.46 12.87
CA ASN A 153 -0.34 -8.04 12.68
C ASN A 153 1.14 -7.72 12.85
N GLY A 154 1.67 -6.90 11.95
CA GLY A 154 2.97 -6.24 12.09
C GLY A 154 2.82 -4.74 11.87
N ALA A 155 3.69 -3.93 12.46
CA ALA A 155 3.71 -2.49 12.21
C ALA A 155 5.13 -1.93 12.33
N TRP A 156 5.36 -0.81 11.65
CA TRP A 156 6.60 -0.06 11.75
C TRP A 156 6.36 1.44 11.53
N SER A 157 7.01 2.26 12.34
CA SER A 157 7.10 3.71 12.16
C SER A 157 8.51 4.04 11.68
N LEU A 158 8.64 4.53 10.45
CA LEU A 158 9.90 5.06 9.93
C LEU A 158 10.25 6.38 10.62
N ALA A 159 9.24 7.19 10.97
CA ALA A 159 9.41 8.45 11.69
C ALA A 159 10.00 8.26 13.10
N LYS A 160 9.47 7.28 13.85
CA LYS A 160 9.89 7.01 15.24
C LYS A 160 10.91 5.89 15.38
N ASN A 161 11.15 5.10 14.33
CA ASN A 161 11.98 3.91 14.35
C ASN A 161 11.53 2.88 15.43
N THR A 162 10.23 2.59 15.46
CA THR A 162 9.60 1.66 16.43
C THR A 162 8.55 0.79 15.74
N ASN A 163 8.13 -0.31 16.38
CA ASN A 163 7.13 -1.25 15.88
C ASN A 163 5.67 -0.77 16.04
N GLN A 164 5.43 0.53 15.97
CA GLN A 164 4.11 1.13 16.20
C GLN A 164 3.56 1.76 14.92
N TYR A 165 2.24 1.70 14.75
CA TYR A 165 1.55 2.39 13.66
C TYR A 165 1.21 3.85 14.03
N THR A 166 2.25 4.62 14.33
CA THR A 166 2.15 6.04 14.67
C THR A 166 3.23 6.85 13.98
N VAL A 167 2.93 8.12 13.71
CA VAL A 167 3.89 9.11 13.22
C VAL A 167 4.38 9.95 14.37
#